data_AF-A0A0P4RGV5-F1
#
_entry.id   AF-A0A0P4RGV5-F1
#
_cell.length_a   1.000
_cell.length_b   1.000
_cell.length_c   1.000
_cell.angle_alpha   90.00
_cell.angle_beta   90.00
_cell.angle_gamma   90.00
#
_symmetry.space_group_name_H-M   'P 1'
#
loop_
_entity.id
_entity.type
_entity.pdbx_description
1 polymer ?
#
loop_
_entity_poly.entity_id
_entity_poly.type
_entity_poly.pdbx_seq_one_letter_code
_entity_poly.pdbx_strand_id
1 'polypeptide(L)'
;MPKAPLTRTVTVATLLLAVAALLWVLPRTAGRGHAADCAGRRIVSWTPDSRHTAEFARYGNDNTRVDDWTGGDGTHSVRLPDGRTLWLFSDTFLDRIQQPPNPQGEHRRWRTADTGGTPFLRHNSAVVMSRSGRLERTLTGGTAAAPGPFFPDPPGGGWRWPVRASVEPRGPGSDRKVVRVLLWNRAPGTGPWIFGMPHSTEVATLSLPGLRLEGITQAVGPTSADPGRRVLYGAAAVRDGGWTYVFGSDDPPSAPASSAYLARVPAGRLGDRGSWRFWDGAHWQRRAGRARPVLRDGGPRGVGTAFTVVRDGPAWVLITMDTGGGGAAGMRALTSYWSCSPHGPWHGPNGRLTPPRPPAADPQHLTVYNPQAHPEFTADGALLLSYDINWLGPPGVPADSRLNGDVDLYRPRFLRVRLGPVGP
;
A
#
# COMPACT_ATOMS: atom_id res chain seq x y z
N MET A 1 -58.09 -20.74 72.52
CA MET A 1 -57.31 -20.14 71.43
C MET A 1 -56.33 -21.17 70.85
N PRO A 2 -56.64 -21.77 69.69
CA PRO A 2 -55.67 -22.52 68.91
C PRO A 2 -55.45 -21.92 67.50
N LYS A 3 -54.28 -22.24 66.95
CA LYS A 3 -53.60 -21.68 65.77
C LYS A 3 -54.30 -21.98 64.43
N ALA A 4 -54.19 -21.04 63.48
CA ALA A 4 -54.48 -21.23 62.06
C ALA A 4 -53.22 -21.71 61.30
N PRO A 5 -53.33 -22.54 60.23
CA PRO A 5 -52.19 -22.99 59.43
C PRO A 5 -51.93 -22.06 58.23
N LEU A 6 -50.64 -21.83 57.93
CA LEU A 6 -50.19 -21.14 56.72
C LEU A 6 -50.34 -22.04 55.49
N THR A 7 -51.08 -21.56 54.50
CA THR A 7 -51.19 -22.14 53.16
C THR A 7 -50.01 -21.77 52.25
N ARG A 8 -49.59 -22.79 51.51
CA ARG A 8 -48.56 -22.90 50.46
C ARG A 8 -48.65 -21.82 49.37
N THR A 9 -47.56 -21.08 49.14
CA THR A 9 -47.32 -20.33 47.89
C THR A 9 -45.83 -20.12 47.59
N VAL A 10 -45.00 -21.18 47.64
CA VAL A 10 -43.56 -21.06 47.30
C VAL A 10 -43.09 -22.04 46.22
N THR A 11 -43.87 -23.05 45.81
CA THR A 11 -43.31 -24.15 45.02
C THR A 11 -43.28 -23.97 43.50
N VAL A 12 -43.68 -22.82 42.94
CA VAL A 12 -43.69 -22.60 41.47
C VAL A 12 -42.53 -21.71 40.99
N ALA A 13 -41.98 -20.85 41.86
CA ALA A 13 -40.87 -19.96 41.48
C ALA A 13 -39.51 -20.67 41.37
N THR A 14 -39.32 -21.77 42.11
CA THR A 14 -38.06 -22.54 42.11
C THR A 14 -37.91 -23.47 40.90
N LEU A 15 -39.00 -23.91 40.28
CA LEU A 15 -38.91 -24.79 39.10
C LEU A 15 -38.52 -24.03 37.81
N LEU A 16 -38.93 -22.76 37.67
CA LEU A 16 -38.58 -21.93 36.50
C LEU A 16 -37.12 -21.44 36.54
N LEU A 17 -36.55 -21.22 37.73
CA LEU A 17 -35.13 -20.86 37.88
C LEU A 17 -34.19 -22.05 37.63
N ALA A 18 -34.62 -23.29 37.92
CA ALA A 18 -33.82 -24.48 37.64
C ALA A 18 -33.70 -24.79 36.13
N VAL A 19 -34.75 -24.54 35.34
CA VAL A 19 -34.72 -24.73 33.88
C VAL A 19 -33.89 -23.63 33.18
N ALA A 20 -33.90 -22.40 33.71
CA ALA A 20 -33.04 -21.33 33.20
C ALA A 20 -31.54 -21.56 33.52
N ALA A 21 -31.24 -22.20 34.65
CA ALA A 21 -29.85 -22.54 35.03
C ALA A 21 -29.29 -23.76 34.27
N LEU A 22 -30.13 -24.74 33.88
CA LEU A 22 -29.67 -25.89 33.08
C LEU A 22 -29.35 -25.55 31.61
N LEU A 23 -29.87 -24.43 31.08
CA LEU A 23 -29.49 -23.93 29.76
C LEU A 23 -28.14 -23.18 29.75
N TRP A 24 -27.50 -23.00 30.91
CA TRP A 24 -26.20 -22.33 31.06
C TRP A 24 -25.01 -23.28 31.30
N VAL A 25 -25.25 -24.60 31.43
CA VAL A 25 -24.19 -25.60 31.70
C VAL A 25 -24.18 -26.74 30.67
N LEU A 26 -24.74 -26.52 29.49
CA LEU A 26 -24.37 -27.34 28.33
C LEU A 26 -23.05 -26.78 27.78
N PRO A 27 -21.96 -27.56 27.74
CA PRO A 27 -20.81 -27.15 26.95
C PRO A 27 -21.35 -26.98 25.54
N ARG A 28 -21.39 -25.73 25.07
CA ARG A 28 -21.40 -25.49 23.64
C ARG A 28 -20.16 -26.21 23.17
N THR A 29 -20.33 -27.39 22.58
CA THR A 29 -19.41 -27.92 21.60
C THR A 29 -19.41 -26.87 20.50
N ALA A 30 -18.60 -25.83 20.72
CA ALA A 30 -18.03 -25.06 19.65
C ALA A 30 -17.50 -26.14 18.72
N GLY A 31 -18.16 -26.29 17.57
CA GLY A 31 -17.59 -27.10 16.51
C GLY A 31 -16.14 -26.67 16.43
N ARG A 32 -15.23 -27.61 16.67
CA ARG A 32 -13.83 -27.51 16.29
C ARG A 32 -13.82 -27.43 14.76
N GLY A 33 -14.37 -26.36 14.20
CA GLY A 33 -13.98 -25.89 12.90
C GLY A 33 -12.50 -25.59 13.09
N HIS A 34 -11.67 -26.48 12.57
CA HIS A 34 -10.23 -26.33 12.58
C HIS A 34 -9.95 -24.88 12.23
N ALA A 35 -9.20 -24.17 13.08
CA ALA A 35 -8.43 -23.05 12.59
C ALA A 35 -7.66 -23.64 11.40
N ALA A 36 -8.10 -23.37 10.17
CA ALA A 36 -7.52 -23.97 8.99
C ALA A 36 -6.00 -23.80 9.12
N ASP A 37 -5.27 -24.92 9.19
CA ASP A 37 -3.89 -24.97 9.69
C ASP A 37 -3.08 -23.86 9.03
N CYS A 38 -2.88 -22.78 9.76
CA CYS A 38 -2.17 -21.64 9.24
C CYS A 38 -0.70 -22.05 9.13
N ALA A 39 -0.29 -22.38 7.92
CA ALA A 39 1.06 -22.79 7.62
C ALA A 39 1.89 -21.59 7.13
N GLY A 40 3.20 -21.68 7.37
CA GLY A 40 4.13 -20.65 6.93
C GLY A 40 4.12 -20.48 5.41
N ARG A 41 4.16 -19.23 4.94
CA ARG A 41 4.16 -18.90 3.51
C ARG A 41 5.37 -18.06 3.14
N ARG A 42 5.95 -18.34 1.98
CA ARG A 42 7.09 -17.59 1.39
C ARG A 42 6.98 -17.51 -0.12
N ILE A 43 7.76 -16.62 -0.72
CA ILE A 43 7.99 -16.62 -2.16
C ILE A 43 8.74 -17.90 -2.54
N VAL A 44 8.16 -18.70 -3.45
CA VAL A 44 8.76 -19.97 -3.93
C VAL A 44 9.23 -19.89 -5.39
N SER A 45 8.58 -19.08 -6.21
CA SER A 45 9.03 -18.81 -7.58
C SER A 45 8.50 -17.46 -8.06
N TRP A 46 9.17 -16.92 -9.08
CA TRP A 46 8.74 -15.71 -9.75
C TRP A 46 9.20 -15.71 -11.21
N THR A 47 8.47 -14.98 -12.06
CA THR A 47 8.84 -14.71 -13.46
C THR A 47 8.49 -13.27 -13.84
N PRO A 48 9.21 -12.62 -14.76
CA PRO A 48 8.79 -11.32 -15.29
C PRO A 48 7.39 -11.40 -15.94
N ASP A 49 6.54 -10.40 -15.70
CA ASP A 49 5.29 -10.21 -16.42
C ASP A 49 5.50 -9.20 -17.54
N SER A 50 5.85 -9.70 -18.72
CA SER A 50 6.13 -8.86 -19.90
C SER A 50 4.89 -8.12 -20.38
N ARG A 51 3.68 -8.65 -20.14
CA ARG A 51 2.43 -8.04 -20.60
C ARG A 51 2.17 -6.68 -19.96
N HIS A 52 2.19 -6.59 -18.63
CA HIS A 52 1.98 -5.31 -17.95
C HIS A 52 3.14 -4.36 -18.18
N THR A 53 4.39 -4.85 -18.13
CA THR A 53 5.55 -4.02 -18.46
C THR A 53 5.47 -3.43 -19.87
N ALA A 54 5.08 -4.23 -20.87
CA ALA A 54 4.91 -3.76 -22.23
C ALA A 54 3.73 -2.79 -22.38
N GLU A 55 2.62 -2.99 -21.66
CA GLU A 55 1.47 -2.08 -21.72
C GLU A 55 1.80 -0.69 -21.14
N PHE A 56 2.51 -0.64 -20.00
CA PHE A 56 2.99 0.64 -19.44
C PHE A 56 4.01 1.31 -20.35
N ALA A 57 4.93 0.55 -20.93
CA ALA A 57 5.86 1.08 -21.92
C ALA A 57 5.14 1.58 -23.18
N ARG A 58 4.12 0.86 -23.68
CA ARG A 58 3.31 1.29 -24.82
C ARG A 58 2.61 2.61 -24.51
N TYR A 59 1.87 2.66 -23.40
CA TYR A 59 1.13 3.84 -22.99
C TYR A 59 2.05 5.05 -22.83
N GLY A 60 3.13 4.91 -22.06
CA GLY A 60 4.04 6.00 -21.81
C GLY A 60 4.90 6.42 -23.00
N ASN A 61 4.92 5.67 -24.09
CA ASN A 61 5.62 6.04 -25.34
C ASN A 61 4.66 6.49 -26.45
N ASP A 62 3.35 6.50 -26.19
CA ASP A 62 2.32 6.70 -27.22
C ASP A 62 2.37 8.11 -27.84
N ASN A 63 2.71 9.13 -27.04
CA ASN A 63 2.82 10.54 -27.43
C ASN A 63 1.58 11.14 -28.12
N THR A 64 0.46 10.42 -28.22
CA THR A 64 -0.79 10.94 -28.81
C THR A 64 -1.33 12.11 -28.00
N ARG A 65 -1.06 12.11 -26.68
CA ARG A 65 -1.19 13.25 -25.79
C ARG A 65 0.12 13.50 -25.05
N VAL A 66 0.39 14.77 -24.74
CA VAL A 66 1.58 15.23 -24.02
C VAL A 66 1.28 15.53 -22.54
N ASP A 67 0.06 15.23 -22.09
CA ASP A 67 -0.37 15.27 -20.69
C ASP A 67 -0.61 13.85 -20.13
N ASP A 68 -0.21 12.83 -20.88
CA ASP A 68 -0.31 11.43 -20.47
C ASP A 68 0.89 10.99 -19.64
N TRP A 69 0.65 10.04 -18.74
CA TRP A 69 1.68 9.40 -17.94
C TRP A 69 2.78 8.83 -18.83
N THR A 70 4.04 9.21 -18.58
CA THR A 70 5.20 8.68 -19.30
C THR A 70 6.20 7.96 -18.40
N GLY A 71 6.03 8.07 -17.08
CA GLY A 71 6.77 7.36 -16.05
C GLY A 71 6.29 7.78 -14.66
N GLY A 72 6.45 6.91 -13.67
CA GLY A 72 6.07 7.23 -12.29
C GLY A 72 6.24 6.06 -11.35
N ASP A 73 6.10 6.34 -10.07
CA ASP A 73 6.34 5.38 -8.99
C ASP A 73 5.15 5.21 -8.03
N GLY A 74 5.33 4.40 -6.99
CA GLY A 74 4.31 4.01 -6.02
C GLY A 74 3.41 2.89 -6.54
N THR A 75 2.97 2.97 -7.80
CA THR A 75 2.32 1.91 -8.58
C THR A 75 1.31 1.07 -7.77
N HIS A 76 0.20 1.69 -7.37
CA HIS A 76 -0.92 1.01 -6.70
C HIS A 76 -2.09 0.81 -7.65
N SER A 77 -2.95 -0.18 -7.39
CA SER A 77 -4.12 -0.42 -8.22
C SER A 77 -5.37 -0.77 -7.41
N VAL A 78 -6.53 -0.51 -8.01
CA VAL A 78 -7.83 -0.96 -7.49
C VAL A 78 -8.79 -1.28 -8.64
N ARG A 79 -9.44 -2.44 -8.56
CA ARG A 79 -10.53 -2.79 -9.48
C ARG A 79 -11.78 -1.95 -9.18
N LEU A 80 -12.34 -1.32 -10.22
CA LEU A 80 -13.57 -0.55 -10.16
C LEU A 80 -14.80 -1.45 -10.42
N PRO A 81 -16.00 -1.07 -9.93
CA PRO A 81 -17.22 -1.87 -10.14
C PRO A 81 -17.61 -2.06 -11.60
N ASP A 82 -17.21 -1.12 -12.46
CA ASP A 82 -17.41 -1.20 -13.91
C ASP A 82 -16.26 -1.95 -14.61
N GLY A 83 -15.53 -2.82 -13.89
CA GLY A 83 -14.51 -3.70 -14.45
C GLY A 83 -13.20 -3.01 -14.90
N ARG A 84 -13.16 -1.68 -14.98
CA ARG A 84 -11.92 -0.93 -15.18
C ARG A 84 -11.00 -1.11 -13.96
N THR A 85 -9.71 -0.83 -14.12
CA THR A 85 -8.76 -0.71 -13.01
C THR A 85 -8.26 0.72 -12.95
N LEU A 86 -8.27 1.31 -11.76
CA LEU A 86 -7.58 2.57 -11.50
C LEU A 86 -6.17 2.26 -10.99
N TRP A 87 -5.16 2.74 -11.69
CA TRP A 87 -3.78 2.76 -11.25
C TRP A 87 -3.47 4.12 -10.64
N LEU A 88 -2.75 4.13 -9.53
CA LEU A 88 -2.40 5.32 -8.76
C LEU A 88 -0.89 5.40 -8.67
N PHE A 89 -0.37 6.58 -8.98
CA PHE A 89 1.06 6.86 -8.97
C PHE A 89 1.34 8.02 -8.03
N SER A 90 2.47 7.91 -7.35
CA SER A 90 3.14 9.01 -6.69
C SER A 90 3.84 9.85 -7.76
N ASP A 91 5.10 10.20 -7.57
CA ASP A 91 5.80 11.13 -8.44
C ASP A 91 5.77 10.62 -9.90
N THR A 92 5.31 11.48 -10.82
CA THR A 92 4.92 11.13 -12.18
C THR A 92 5.47 12.14 -13.19
N PHE A 93 6.01 11.66 -14.29
CA PHE A 93 6.30 12.43 -15.50
C PHE A 93 5.15 12.35 -16.51
N LEU A 94 4.89 13.47 -17.19
CA LEU A 94 3.86 13.58 -18.23
C LEU A 94 4.43 13.96 -19.61
N ASP A 95 5.72 14.29 -19.65
CA ASP A 95 6.38 14.94 -20.77
C ASP A 95 6.55 14.01 -21.98
N ARG A 96 6.60 14.62 -23.18
CA ARG A 96 6.77 13.89 -24.44
C ARG A 96 8.03 13.02 -24.44
N ILE A 97 7.87 11.79 -24.95
CA ILE A 97 8.99 10.89 -25.16
C ILE A 97 9.66 11.14 -26.51
N GLN A 98 10.97 11.31 -26.49
CA GLN A 98 11.84 11.46 -27.65
C GLN A 98 12.39 10.10 -28.10
N GLN A 99 12.58 9.94 -29.41
CA GLN A 99 13.19 8.74 -29.97
C GLN A 99 14.71 8.74 -29.73
N PRO A 100 15.36 7.55 -29.73
CA PRO A 100 16.81 7.46 -29.68
C PRO A 100 17.50 8.17 -30.85
N PRO A 101 18.77 8.59 -30.70
CA PRO A 101 19.57 8.50 -29.48
C PRO A 101 19.17 9.52 -28.41
N ASN A 102 19.50 9.22 -27.16
CA ASN A 102 19.37 10.18 -26.06
C ASN A 102 20.51 11.23 -26.12
N PRO A 103 20.48 12.31 -25.30
CA PRO A 103 21.52 13.34 -25.31
C PRO A 103 22.91 12.82 -24.92
N GLN A 104 23.01 11.62 -24.33
CA GLN A 104 24.27 10.93 -24.02
C GLN A 104 24.78 10.04 -25.17
N GLY A 105 24.06 9.99 -26.31
CA GLY A 105 24.42 9.19 -27.48
C GLY A 105 24.00 7.72 -27.38
N GLU A 106 23.26 7.32 -26.35
CA GLU A 106 22.80 5.95 -26.17
C GLU A 106 21.51 5.70 -26.95
N HIS A 107 21.29 4.46 -27.40
CA HIS A 107 20.07 4.05 -28.08
C HIS A 107 18.91 3.85 -27.08
N ARG A 108 18.50 4.94 -26.42
CA ARG A 108 17.43 5.01 -25.40
C ARG A 108 16.38 6.04 -25.77
N ARG A 109 15.13 5.73 -25.44
CA ARG A 109 14.05 6.73 -25.44
C ARG A 109 14.24 7.62 -24.21
N TRP A 110 14.03 8.91 -24.38
CA TRP A 110 14.30 9.91 -23.36
C TRP A 110 13.17 10.93 -23.29
N ARG A 111 13.18 11.82 -22.31
CA ARG A 111 12.16 12.86 -22.12
C ARG A 111 12.81 14.21 -21.83
N THR A 112 12.16 15.28 -22.26
CA THR A 112 12.52 16.67 -21.95
C THR A 112 11.25 17.50 -21.88
N ALA A 113 11.27 18.59 -21.12
CA ALA A 113 10.16 19.53 -21.11
C ALA A 113 9.95 20.14 -22.51
N ASP A 114 8.71 20.50 -22.85
CA ASP A 114 8.36 21.06 -24.17
C ASP A 114 9.15 22.35 -24.51
N THR A 115 9.55 23.13 -23.49
CA THR A 115 10.36 24.35 -23.65
C THR A 115 11.86 24.08 -23.80
N GLY A 116 12.26 22.81 -23.81
CA GLY A 116 13.64 22.40 -23.56
C GLY A 116 13.98 22.49 -22.07
N GLY A 117 14.67 21.48 -21.55
CA GLY A 117 15.14 21.42 -20.16
C GLY A 117 14.56 20.25 -19.35
N THR A 118 14.64 20.37 -18.03
CA THR A 118 14.22 19.31 -17.08
C THR A 118 12.70 19.16 -17.07
N PRO A 119 12.18 17.96 -17.35
CA PRO A 119 10.77 17.60 -17.22
C PRO A 119 10.16 17.99 -15.88
N PHE A 120 8.89 18.42 -15.88
CA PHE A 120 8.19 18.76 -14.65
C PHE A 120 7.56 17.53 -14.01
N LEU A 121 8.03 17.18 -12.81
CA LEU A 121 7.46 16.09 -12.01
C LEU A 121 6.14 16.52 -11.35
N ARG A 122 5.10 15.69 -11.46
CA ARG A 122 3.85 15.85 -10.71
C ARG A 122 3.87 14.91 -9.52
N HIS A 123 3.55 15.41 -8.33
CA HIS A 123 3.62 14.61 -7.11
C HIS A 123 2.70 13.38 -7.09
N ASN A 124 1.65 13.36 -7.90
CA ASN A 124 0.81 12.19 -8.09
C ASN A 124 -0.01 12.26 -9.38
N SER A 125 -0.42 11.10 -9.86
CA SER A 125 -1.37 10.95 -10.95
C SER A 125 -2.20 9.68 -10.78
N ALA A 126 -3.16 9.47 -11.67
CA ALA A 126 -3.80 8.18 -11.82
C ALA A 126 -3.90 7.81 -13.30
N VAL A 127 -3.97 6.51 -13.61
CA VAL A 127 -4.17 6.01 -14.98
C VAL A 127 -5.30 4.99 -14.99
N VAL A 128 -6.24 5.15 -15.92
CA VAL A 128 -7.37 4.24 -16.08
C VAL A 128 -7.00 3.15 -17.08
N MET A 129 -7.12 1.91 -16.63
CA MET A 129 -7.01 0.71 -17.45
C MET A 129 -8.40 0.14 -17.72
N SER A 130 -8.66 -0.19 -18.98
CA SER A 130 -9.89 -0.79 -19.44
C SER A 130 -10.05 -2.24 -18.97
N ARG A 131 -11.24 -2.80 -19.19
CA ARG A 131 -11.54 -4.22 -18.90
C ARG A 131 -10.63 -5.19 -19.65
N SER A 132 -10.16 -4.82 -20.85
CA SER A 132 -9.26 -5.67 -21.66
C SER A 132 -7.80 -5.56 -21.25
N GLY A 133 -7.48 -4.71 -20.28
CA GLY A 133 -6.12 -4.49 -19.79
C GLY A 133 -5.34 -3.48 -20.61
N ARG A 134 -6.02 -2.52 -21.26
CA ARG A 134 -5.38 -1.41 -21.98
C ARG A 134 -5.45 -0.13 -21.16
N LEU A 135 -4.33 0.54 -20.96
CA LEU A 135 -4.26 1.88 -20.39
C LEU A 135 -4.81 2.87 -21.44
N GLU A 136 -5.74 3.71 -21.01
CA GLU A 136 -6.53 4.56 -21.92
C GLU A 136 -6.49 6.04 -21.56
N ARG A 137 -6.30 6.39 -20.28
CA ARG A 137 -6.43 7.77 -19.85
C ARG A 137 -5.67 8.06 -18.57
N THR A 138 -4.84 9.11 -18.59
CA THR A 138 -4.23 9.70 -17.41
C THR A 138 -5.18 10.73 -16.78
N LEU A 139 -5.23 10.72 -15.46
CA LEU A 139 -5.97 11.66 -14.63
C LEU A 139 -4.98 12.53 -13.88
N THR A 140 -5.10 13.83 -14.09
CA THR A 140 -4.31 14.88 -13.44
C THR A 140 -5.26 15.91 -12.82
N GLY A 141 -4.72 16.73 -11.92
CA GLY A 141 -5.38 17.94 -11.47
C GLY A 141 -5.00 19.13 -12.35
N GLY A 142 -5.23 20.35 -11.87
CA GLY A 142 -4.85 21.56 -12.58
C GLY A 142 -5.69 21.80 -13.85
N THR A 143 -5.05 22.30 -14.90
CA THR A 143 -5.69 22.60 -16.19
C THR A 143 -5.03 21.80 -17.31
N ALA A 144 -5.66 21.73 -18.49
CA ALA A 144 -5.04 21.07 -19.65
C ALA A 144 -3.71 21.72 -20.08
N ALA A 145 -3.58 23.05 -19.92
CA ALA A 145 -2.36 23.78 -20.27
C ALA A 145 -1.28 23.68 -19.17
N ALA A 146 -1.68 23.43 -17.93
CA ALA A 146 -0.80 23.24 -16.79
C ALA A 146 -1.36 22.11 -15.92
N PRO A 147 -1.12 20.84 -16.32
CA PRO A 147 -1.53 19.70 -15.52
C PRO A 147 -0.92 19.83 -14.13
N GLY A 148 -1.65 19.44 -13.09
CA GLY A 148 -1.19 19.41 -11.71
C GLY A 148 -1.32 18.01 -11.11
N PRO A 149 -0.90 17.81 -9.85
CA PRO A 149 -1.14 16.55 -9.16
C PRO A 149 -2.65 16.29 -9.04
N PHE A 150 -3.06 15.04 -9.26
CA PHE A 150 -4.48 14.64 -9.23
C PHE A 150 -5.12 14.83 -7.85
N PHE A 151 -4.40 14.47 -6.80
CA PHE A 151 -4.64 14.92 -5.43
C PHE A 151 -3.82 16.20 -5.25
N PRO A 152 -4.46 17.38 -5.13
CA PRO A 152 -3.75 18.65 -5.04
C PRO A 152 -2.74 18.66 -3.90
N ASP A 153 -1.72 19.51 -3.97
CA ASP A 153 -0.78 19.66 -2.86
C ASP A 153 -1.47 20.28 -1.61
N PRO A 154 -0.99 20.00 -0.38
CA PRO A 154 -1.54 20.61 0.83
C PRO A 154 -1.32 22.13 0.87
N PRO A 155 -2.23 22.89 1.51
CA PRO A 155 -1.98 24.29 1.85
C PRO A 155 -0.72 24.41 2.72
N GLY A 156 0.19 25.32 2.39
CA GLY A 156 1.48 25.46 3.08
C GLY A 156 2.63 24.67 2.47
N GLY A 157 2.40 24.01 1.33
CA GLY A 157 3.41 23.22 0.62
C GLY A 157 3.42 21.76 1.05
N GLY A 158 4.37 21.01 0.50
CA GLY A 158 4.39 19.55 0.63
C GLY A 158 3.60 18.88 -0.48
N TRP A 159 3.32 17.59 -0.32
CA TRP A 159 2.68 16.79 -1.36
C TRP A 159 1.92 15.59 -0.81
N ARG A 160 1.13 14.98 -1.68
CA ARG A 160 0.30 13.80 -1.37
C ARG A 160 0.67 12.63 -2.27
N TRP A 161 1.06 11.52 -1.68
CA TRP A 161 1.32 10.27 -2.38
C TRP A 161 0.19 9.27 -2.17
N PRO A 162 -0.49 8.79 -3.23
CA PRO A 162 -1.54 7.79 -3.12
C PRO A 162 -0.95 6.40 -2.93
N VAL A 163 -1.15 5.83 -1.73
CA VAL A 163 -0.48 4.59 -1.32
C VAL A 163 -1.37 3.36 -1.25
N ARG A 164 -2.69 3.54 -1.32
CA ARG A 164 -3.64 2.41 -1.42
C ARG A 164 -5.02 2.91 -1.78
N ALA A 165 -5.83 2.07 -2.43
CA ALA A 165 -7.23 2.36 -2.61
C ALA A 165 -8.14 1.16 -2.29
N SER A 166 -9.40 1.47 -1.98
CA SER A 166 -10.47 0.51 -1.79
C SER A 166 -11.76 1.08 -2.36
N VAL A 167 -12.55 0.23 -3.02
CA VAL A 167 -13.95 0.54 -3.31
C VAL A 167 -14.79 0.16 -2.09
N GLU A 168 -15.58 1.10 -1.60
CA GLU A 168 -16.47 0.89 -0.46
C GLU A 168 -17.80 1.64 -0.61
N PRO A 169 -18.86 1.27 0.14
CA PRO A 169 -20.03 2.10 0.29
C PRO A 169 -19.66 3.54 0.70
N ARG A 170 -20.37 4.54 0.17
CA ARG A 170 -20.17 5.95 0.53
C ARG A 170 -20.31 6.17 2.03
N GLY A 171 -21.25 5.46 2.62
CA GLY A 171 -21.48 5.42 4.05
C GLY A 171 -22.15 4.10 4.45
N PRO A 172 -22.31 3.87 5.77
CA PRO A 172 -22.97 2.69 6.30
C PRO A 172 -24.37 2.51 5.70
N GLY A 173 -24.66 1.34 5.15
CA GLY A 173 -25.96 1.04 4.54
C GLY A 173 -26.21 1.68 3.17
N SER A 174 -25.26 2.45 2.62
CA SER A 174 -25.41 3.05 1.30
C SER A 174 -25.21 2.02 0.18
N ASP A 175 -26.09 2.08 -0.82
CA ASP A 175 -25.98 1.36 -2.11
C ASP A 175 -24.91 1.98 -3.03
N ARG A 176 -24.70 3.31 -2.93
CA ARG A 176 -23.68 4.04 -3.68
C ARG A 176 -22.29 3.70 -3.20
N LYS A 177 -21.42 3.31 -4.14
CA LYS A 177 -20.00 3.07 -3.88
C LYS A 177 -19.15 4.28 -4.27
N VAL A 178 -18.01 4.42 -3.60
CA VAL A 178 -16.96 5.40 -3.89
C VAL A 178 -15.60 4.69 -3.89
N VAL A 179 -14.59 5.33 -4.46
CA VAL A 179 -13.20 4.94 -4.23
C VAL A 179 -12.67 5.75 -3.05
N ARG A 180 -12.15 5.08 -2.03
CA ARG A 180 -11.31 5.71 -1.01
C ARG A 180 -9.86 5.48 -1.36
N VAL A 181 -9.08 6.55 -1.33
CA VAL A 181 -7.64 6.51 -1.57
C VAL A 181 -6.92 6.97 -0.32
N LEU A 182 -6.10 6.10 0.27
CA LEU A 182 -5.19 6.44 1.36
C LEU A 182 -4.03 7.24 0.77
N LEU A 183 -3.77 8.40 1.36
CA LEU A 183 -2.70 9.31 0.96
C LEU A 183 -1.69 9.45 2.10
N TRP A 184 -0.42 9.42 1.77
CA TRP A 184 0.64 9.94 2.61
C TRP A 184 0.79 11.43 2.32
N ASN A 185 0.45 12.26 3.30
CA ASN A 185 0.75 13.67 3.28
C ASN A 185 2.16 13.88 3.87
N ARG A 186 3.03 14.48 3.07
CA ARG A 186 4.40 14.84 3.45
C ARG A 186 4.57 16.35 3.43
N ALA A 187 5.14 16.87 4.51
CA ALA A 187 5.53 18.27 4.58
C ALA A 187 6.89 18.47 3.88
N PRO A 188 7.22 19.70 3.44
CA PRO A 188 8.57 20.01 2.97
C PRO A 188 9.62 19.55 3.99
N GLY A 189 10.65 18.87 3.50
CA GLY A 189 11.72 18.31 4.31
C GLY A 189 13.10 18.67 3.75
N THR A 190 14.11 18.56 4.59
CA THR A 190 15.52 18.75 4.23
C THR A 190 16.36 17.62 4.82
N GLY A 191 17.63 17.51 4.41
CA GLY A 191 18.55 16.51 4.92
C GLY A 191 18.05 15.08 4.66
N PRO A 192 17.87 14.22 5.68
CA PRO A 192 17.39 12.86 5.46
C PRO A 192 15.97 12.80 4.87
N TRP A 193 15.19 13.89 4.98
CA TRP A 193 13.83 14.02 4.44
C TRP A 193 13.76 14.79 3.13
N ILE A 194 14.76 14.63 2.25
CA ILE A 194 14.69 15.16 0.88
C ILE A 194 13.43 14.70 0.13
N PHE A 195 12.90 13.52 0.48
CA PHE A 195 11.65 12.96 -0.03
C PHE A 195 10.44 13.33 0.83
N GLY A 196 10.51 14.45 1.56
CA GLY A 196 9.43 14.98 2.37
C GLY A 196 9.38 14.39 3.76
N MET A 197 9.12 15.25 4.74
CA MET A 197 9.00 14.84 6.13
C MET A 197 7.62 14.18 6.36
N PRO A 198 7.55 13.02 7.03
CA PRO A 198 6.27 12.37 7.32
C PRO A 198 5.37 13.30 8.16
N HIS A 199 4.13 13.49 7.73
CA HIS A 199 3.17 14.37 8.39
C HIS A 199 1.91 13.63 8.84
N SER A 200 1.09 13.13 7.90
CA SER A 200 -0.21 12.52 8.22
C SER A 200 -0.66 11.49 7.18
N THR A 201 -1.61 10.64 7.58
CA THR A 201 -2.41 9.82 6.67
C THR A 201 -3.74 10.51 6.41
N GLU A 202 -4.08 10.66 5.14
CA GLU A 202 -5.33 11.22 4.67
C GLU A 202 -6.12 10.19 3.84
N VAL A 203 -7.41 10.45 3.65
CA VAL A 203 -8.30 9.64 2.81
C VAL A 203 -9.00 10.56 1.82
N ALA A 204 -8.70 10.40 0.54
CA ALA A 204 -9.43 11.03 -0.54
C ALA A 204 -10.65 10.19 -0.94
N THR A 205 -11.69 10.88 -1.42
CA THR A 205 -12.93 10.27 -1.91
C THR A 205 -13.11 10.60 -3.37
N LEU A 206 -13.18 9.56 -4.22
CA LEU A 206 -13.51 9.71 -5.63
C LEU A 206 -14.91 9.17 -5.91
N SER A 207 -15.68 9.95 -6.66
CA SER A 207 -16.97 9.52 -7.20
C SER A 207 -16.81 8.32 -8.15
N LEU A 208 -17.85 7.49 -8.26
CA LEU A 208 -17.95 6.45 -9.28
C LEU A 208 -19.16 6.71 -10.19
N PRO A 209 -19.08 6.39 -11.50
CA PRO A 209 -17.90 5.87 -12.20
C PRO A 209 -16.92 6.98 -12.64
N GLY A 210 -17.23 8.26 -12.42
CA GLY A 210 -16.51 9.39 -13.00
C GLY A 210 -15.12 9.68 -12.44
N LEU A 211 -14.75 9.10 -11.29
CA LEU A 211 -13.46 9.29 -10.60
C LEU A 211 -13.14 10.75 -10.24
N ARG A 212 -14.14 11.63 -10.16
CA ARG A 212 -13.95 13.01 -9.71
C ARG A 212 -13.62 13.04 -8.22
N LEU A 213 -12.58 13.77 -7.83
CA LEU A 213 -12.25 14.06 -6.44
C LEU A 213 -13.38 14.87 -5.78
N GLU A 214 -13.92 14.35 -4.68
CA GLU A 214 -14.99 14.99 -3.92
C GLU A 214 -14.48 15.66 -2.64
N GLY A 215 -13.38 15.16 -2.07
CA GLY A 215 -12.80 15.70 -0.86
C GLY A 215 -11.69 14.81 -0.31
N ILE A 216 -10.89 15.41 0.57
CA ILE A 216 -9.78 14.75 1.28
C ILE A 216 -9.98 15.02 2.78
N THR A 217 -9.94 13.97 3.60
CA THR A 217 -10.07 14.08 5.05
C THR A 217 -8.84 13.50 5.74
N GLN A 218 -8.37 14.13 6.81
CA GLN A 218 -7.30 13.56 7.62
C GLN A 218 -7.83 12.36 8.42
N ALA A 219 -7.24 11.19 8.21
CA ALA A 219 -7.56 9.98 8.97
C ALA A 219 -6.67 9.86 10.21
N VAL A 220 -5.36 10.12 10.06
CA VAL A 220 -4.38 10.04 11.15
C VAL A 220 -3.47 11.26 11.08
N GLY A 221 -3.45 12.08 12.13
CA GLY A 221 -2.52 13.21 12.25
C GLY A 221 -1.13 12.77 12.70
N PRO A 222 -0.20 13.71 12.93
CA PRO A 222 1.14 13.40 13.41
C PRO A 222 1.11 12.59 14.72
N THR A 223 1.72 11.40 14.71
CA THR A 223 1.68 10.46 15.86
C THR A 223 2.77 10.71 16.90
N SER A 224 3.78 11.51 16.54
CA SER A 224 4.97 11.81 17.34
C SER A 224 5.47 13.22 17.01
N ALA A 225 6.06 13.90 18.00
CA ALA A 225 6.78 15.15 17.78
C ALA A 225 8.02 14.92 16.89
N ASP A 226 8.78 13.86 17.17
CA ASP A 226 9.88 13.39 16.33
C ASP A 226 9.34 12.86 14.99
N PRO A 227 9.68 13.49 13.86
CA PRO A 227 9.26 13.06 12.54
C PRO A 227 9.64 11.62 12.22
N GLY A 228 10.82 11.16 12.65
CA GLY A 228 11.29 9.82 12.29
C GLY A 228 10.49 8.69 12.94
N ARG A 229 9.71 9.03 13.97
CA ARG A 229 8.80 8.13 14.69
C ARG A 229 7.33 8.32 14.31
N ARG A 230 7.03 9.19 13.34
CA ARG A 230 5.66 9.37 12.85
C ARG A 230 5.30 8.18 11.98
N VAL A 231 4.12 7.62 12.23
CA VAL A 231 3.63 6.46 11.47
C VAL A 231 2.72 6.95 10.35
N LEU A 232 3.10 6.64 9.11
CA LEU A 232 2.25 6.82 7.94
C LEU A 232 1.53 5.52 7.63
N TYR A 233 0.22 5.47 7.92
CA TYR A 233 -0.64 4.35 7.58
C TYR A 233 -1.02 4.40 6.10
N GLY A 234 -1.11 3.22 5.49
CA GLY A 234 -1.54 3.05 4.10
C GLY A 234 -0.57 2.28 3.21
N ALA A 235 0.61 1.88 3.71
CA ALA A 235 1.56 1.03 2.94
C ALA A 235 0.85 -0.20 2.36
N ALA A 236 -0.03 -0.82 3.16
CA ALA A 236 -0.97 -1.83 2.69
C ALA A 236 -2.33 -1.67 3.37
N ALA A 237 -3.40 -2.06 2.68
CA ALA A 237 -4.72 -2.21 3.30
C ALA A 237 -5.43 -3.47 2.78
N VAL A 238 -5.84 -4.34 3.70
CA VAL A 238 -6.43 -5.64 3.38
C VAL A 238 -7.76 -5.77 4.10
N ARG A 239 -8.81 -6.11 3.34
CA ARG A 239 -10.12 -6.43 3.90
C ARG A 239 -10.11 -7.88 4.38
N ASP A 240 -10.50 -8.11 5.62
CA ASP A 240 -10.67 -9.45 6.19
C ASP A 240 -11.78 -9.41 7.25
N GLY A 241 -12.83 -10.22 7.03
CA GLY A 241 -14.06 -10.17 7.80
C GLY A 241 -14.71 -8.78 7.82
N GLY A 242 -15.14 -8.33 9.01
CA GLY A 242 -15.77 -7.02 9.22
C GLY A 242 -14.80 -5.82 9.24
N TRP A 243 -13.51 -6.03 8.96
CA TRP A 243 -12.47 -5.02 9.11
C TRP A 243 -11.70 -4.80 7.81
N THR A 244 -11.19 -3.57 7.66
CA THR A 244 -10.04 -3.27 6.82
C THR A 244 -8.84 -3.08 7.75
N TYR A 245 -7.84 -3.93 7.60
CA TYR A 245 -6.56 -3.82 8.29
C TYR A 245 -5.64 -2.92 7.48
N VAL A 246 -5.15 -1.84 8.08
CA VAL A 246 -4.31 -0.83 7.42
C VAL A 246 -2.93 -0.84 8.07
N PHE A 247 -1.93 -1.24 7.31
CA PHE A 247 -0.54 -1.27 7.75
C PHE A 247 0.15 0.05 7.45
N GLY A 248 1.09 0.45 8.29
CA GLY A 248 1.91 1.64 8.10
C GLY A 248 3.34 1.41 8.56
N SER A 249 4.20 2.37 8.30
CA SER A 249 5.59 2.36 8.78
C SER A 249 5.94 3.66 9.50
N ASP A 250 6.93 3.60 10.38
CA ASP A 250 7.72 4.78 10.74
C ASP A 250 8.74 5.10 9.62
N ASP A 251 9.51 6.18 9.79
CA ASP A 251 10.53 6.62 8.83
C ASP A 251 11.77 7.11 9.58
N PRO A 252 12.56 6.22 10.23
CA PRO A 252 13.71 6.62 11.02
C PRO A 252 14.95 6.91 10.13
N PRO A 253 15.57 8.10 10.20
CA PRO A 253 16.63 8.49 9.25
C PRO A 253 17.96 7.81 9.54
N SER A 254 18.16 7.39 10.79
CA SER A 254 19.39 6.79 11.31
C SER A 254 19.34 5.26 11.38
N ALA A 255 18.27 4.62 10.87
CA ALA A 255 18.10 3.18 10.93
C ALA A 255 18.02 2.57 9.51
N PRO A 256 18.57 1.36 9.29
CA PRO A 256 18.58 0.72 7.97
C PRO A 256 17.19 0.20 7.52
N ALA A 257 16.19 0.28 8.39
CA ALA A 257 14.85 -0.23 8.16
C ALA A 257 13.82 0.65 8.90
N SER A 258 12.56 0.52 8.52
CA SER A 258 11.40 0.97 9.27
C SER A 258 10.80 -0.18 10.10
N SER A 259 9.99 0.18 11.09
CA SER A 259 9.09 -0.68 11.84
C SER A 259 7.71 -0.66 11.21
N ALA A 260 7.04 -1.81 11.11
CA ALA A 260 5.66 -1.89 10.63
C ALA A 260 4.66 -1.84 11.79
N TYR A 261 3.61 -1.04 11.59
CA TYR A 261 2.52 -0.79 12.51
C TYR A 261 1.18 -1.20 11.90
N LEU A 262 0.17 -1.37 12.75
CA LEU A 262 -1.14 -1.83 12.33
C LEU A 262 -2.28 -1.00 12.93
N ALA A 263 -3.19 -0.61 12.06
CA ALA A 263 -4.53 -0.15 12.41
C ALA A 263 -5.60 -1.10 11.84
N ARG A 264 -6.81 -1.01 12.38
CA ARG A 264 -8.02 -1.57 11.77
C ARG A 264 -9.14 -0.53 11.77
N VAL A 265 -9.96 -0.61 10.75
CA VAL A 265 -11.14 0.24 10.55
C VAL A 265 -12.30 -0.67 10.16
N PRO A 266 -13.54 -0.47 10.65
CA PRO A 266 -14.67 -1.24 10.15
C PRO A 266 -14.73 -1.16 8.63
N ALA A 267 -15.06 -2.27 7.97
CA ALA A 267 -15.19 -2.31 6.53
C ALA A 267 -16.16 -1.22 6.05
N GLY A 268 -15.76 -0.43 5.06
CA GLY A 268 -16.58 0.66 4.52
C GLY A 268 -16.52 1.97 5.29
N ARG A 269 -15.56 2.13 6.20
CA ARG A 269 -15.39 3.32 7.02
C ARG A 269 -13.98 3.92 6.97
N LEU A 270 -13.21 3.69 5.90
CA LEU A 270 -11.84 4.23 5.80
C LEU A 270 -11.79 5.76 6.00
N GLY A 271 -12.76 6.49 5.44
CA GLY A 271 -12.87 7.95 5.59
C GLY A 271 -13.40 8.45 6.94
N ASP A 272 -13.80 7.56 7.85
CA ASP A 272 -14.31 7.92 9.18
C ASP A 272 -13.18 7.84 10.23
N ARG A 273 -12.54 8.98 10.47
CA ARG A 273 -11.45 9.14 11.46
C ARG A 273 -11.79 8.56 12.84
N GLY A 274 -13.04 8.68 13.30
CA GLY A 274 -13.46 8.21 14.63
C GLY A 274 -13.50 6.69 14.77
N SER A 275 -13.51 5.98 13.64
CA SER A 275 -13.61 4.52 13.57
C SER A 275 -12.26 3.80 13.58
N TRP A 276 -11.15 4.50 13.36
CA TRP A 276 -9.81 3.90 13.35
C TRP A 276 -9.40 3.40 14.74
N ARG A 277 -8.81 2.20 14.79
CA ARG A 277 -8.21 1.61 16.00
C ARG A 277 -6.80 1.14 15.70
N PHE A 278 -5.88 1.41 16.60
CA PHE A 278 -4.45 1.14 16.45
C PHE A 278 -4.02 0.06 17.43
N TRP A 279 -3.16 -0.84 16.99
CA TRP A 279 -2.62 -1.91 17.84
C TRP A 279 -1.53 -1.36 18.75
N ASP A 280 -1.67 -1.54 20.07
CA ASP A 280 -0.67 -1.08 21.05
C ASP A 280 0.25 -2.20 21.57
N GLY A 281 0.23 -3.36 20.92
CA GLY A 281 0.98 -4.55 21.35
C GLY A 281 0.11 -5.58 22.10
N ALA A 282 -1.02 -5.15 22.69
CA ALA A 282 -1.93 -6.03 23.40
C ALA A 282 -3.41 -5.77 23.10
N HIS A 283 -3.78 -4.51 22.83
CA HIS A 283 -5.16 -4.08 22.67
C HIS A 283 -5.32 -3.10 21.50
N TRP A 284 -6.55 -3.03 21.00
CA TRP A 284 -6.96 -2.04 20.00
C TRP A 284 -7.41 -0.76 20.69
N GLN A 285 -6.80 0.38 20.34
CA GLN A 285 -7.04 1.66 21.01
C GLN A 285 -7.25 2.82 20.01
N ARG A 286 -7.74 3.99 20.46
CA ARG A 286 -8.14 5.12 19.60
C ARG A 286 -7.04 6.13 19.25
N ARG A 287 -6.01 6.27 20.07
CA ARG A 287 -4.89 7.21 19.96
C ARG A 287 -3.72 6.65 19.15
N ALA A 288 -3.53 7.10 17.91
CA ALA A 288 -2.46 6.61 17.03
C ALA A 288 -1.04 6.66 17.65
N GLY A 289 -0.72 7.68 18.46
CA GLY A 289 0.60 7.81 19.12
C GLY A 289 0.91 6.74 20.18
N ARG A 290 -0.05 5.89 20.53
CA ARG A 290 0.14 4.73 21.43
C ARG A 290 0.44 3.42 20.67
N ALA A 291 0.46 3.43 19.34
CA ALA A 291 0.69 2.24 18.57
C ALA A 291 2.09 1.65 18.85
N ARG A 292 2.18 0.31 18.83
CA ARG A 292 3.45 -0.41 18.90
C ARG A 292 3.67 -1.18 17.59
N PRO A 293 4.93 -1.38 17.17
CA PRO A 293 5.21 -2.18 15.99
C PRO A 293 4.60 -3.58 16.10
N VAL A 294 4.01 -4.08 15.02
CA VAL A 294 3.68 -5.51 14.85
C VAL A 294 4.86 -6.27 14.26
N LEU A 295 5.76 -5.56 13.59
CA LEU A 295 7.01 -6.09 13.07
C LEU A 295 8.08 -5.02 13.27
N ARG A 296 8.96 -5.35 14.21
CA ARG A 296 10.31 -4.85 14.52
C ARG A 296 10.43 -4.51 15.99
N ASP A 297 11.37 -5.15 16.67
CA ASP A 297 11.83 -4.74 18.00
C ASP A 297 13.30 -5.16 18.23
N GLY A 298 14.23 -4.30 17.82
CA GLY A 298 15.65 -4.35 18.28
C GLY A 298 16.74 -4.91 17.34
N GLY A 299 16.44 -5.37 16.12
CA GLY A 299 17.43 -5.91 15.17
C GLY A 299 17.64 -5.10 13.88
N PRO A 300 18.60 -5.49 13.01
CA PRO A 300 18.86 -4.82 11.73
C PRO A 300 17.76 -5.07 10.67
N ARG A 301 16.81 -5.97 10.94
CA ARG A 301 15.77 -6.39 10.00
C ARG A 301 14.43 -5.74 10.37
N GLY A 302 13.72 -5.26 9.35
CA GLY A 302 12.41 -4.63 9.47
C GLY A 302 11.71 -4.64 8.12
N VAL A 303 11.04 -3.54 7.80
CA VAL A 303 10.43 -3.28 6.48
C VAL A 303 11.09 -2.07 5.83
N GLY A 304 11.06 -1.99 4.51
CA GLY A 304 11.15 -0.70 3.81
C GLY A 304 9.93 0.17 4.14
N THR A 305 10.02 1.48 3.93
CA THR A 305 8.91 2.42 4.15
C THR A 305 7.67 2.03 3.36
N ALA A 306 7.83 1.64 2.10
CA ALA A 306 6.81 0.98 1.29
C ALA A 306 6.95 -0.55 1.35
N PHE A 307 5.82 -1.21 1.54
CA PHE A 307 5.67 -2.66 1.50
C PHE A 307 4.22 -3.00 1.15
N THR A 308 3.94 -4.27 0.87
CA THR A 308 2.59 -4.73 0.60
C THR A 308 2.23 -5.92 1.47
N VAL A 309 0.93 -6.10 1.74
CA VAL A 309 0.40 -7.23 2.50
C VAL A 309 -0.74 -7.87 1.71
N VAL A 310 -0.70 -9.19 1.61
CA VAL A 310 -1.73 -10.01 0.95
C VAL A 310 -2.19 -11.15 1.86
N ARG A 311 -3.34 -11.72 1.55
CA ARG A 311 -3.81 -12.99 2.11
C ARG A 311 -3.42 -14.11 1.16
N ASP A 312 -2.96 -15.22 1.73
CA ASP A 312 -2.72 -16.46 1.01
C ASP A 312 -3.28 -17.62 1.85
N GLY A 313 -4.52 -18.01 1.52
CA GLY A 313 -5.34 -18.83 2.41
C GLY A 313 -5.50 -18.16 3.80
N PRO A 314 -5.26 -18.91 4.90
CA PRO A 314 -5.36 -18.37 6.26
C PRO A 314 -4.17 -17.50 6.67
N ALA A 315 -3.09 -17.46 5.89
CA ALA A 315 -1.88 -16.70 6.21
C ALA A 315 -1.93 -15.26 5.69
N TRP A 316 -1.30 -14.36 6.44
CA TRP A 316 -0.93 -13.02 6.02
C TRP A 316 0.51 -13.06 5.52
N VAL A 317 0.77 -12.44 4.37
CA VAL A 317 2.12 -12.36 3.81
C VAL A 317 2.45 -10.91 3.52
N LEU A 318 3.55 -10.42 4.10
CA LEU A 318 4.11 -9.10 3.88
C LEU A 318 5.31 -9.24 2.95
N ILE A 319 5.35 -8.48 1.86
CA ILE A 319 6.47 -8.41 0.92
C ILE A 319 7.06 -7.02 0.99
N THR A 320 8.37 -6.92 1.17
CA THR A 320 9.10 -5.66 1.38
C THR A 320 10.51 -5.75 0.84
N MET A 321 11.20 -4.62 0.77
CA MET A 321 12.63 -4.56 0.51
C MET A 321 13.42 -5.32 1.57
N ASP A 322 14.46 -6.05 1.16
CA ASP A 322 15.38 -6.74 2.07
C ASP A 322 16.32 -5.73 2.75
N THR A 323 15.90 -5.22 3.90
CA THR A 323 16.65 -4.21 4.67
C THR A 323 17.88 -4.76 5.39
N GLY A 324 18.18 -6.07 5.26
CA GLY A 324 19.33 -6.70 5.91
C GLY A 324 20.68 -6.33 5.27
N GLY A 325 20.68 -5.87 4.01
CA GLY A 325 21.87 -5.36 3.34
C GLY A 325 22.00 -3.85 3.53
N GLY A 326 23.12 -3.37 4.08
CA GLY A 326 23.36 -1.93 4.19
C GLY A 326 23.45 -1.23 2.82
N GLY A 327 23.09 0.07 2.78
CA GLY A 327 23.21 0.92 1.58
C GLY A 327 22.42 0.41 0.37
N ALA A 328 22.98 0.54 -0.83
CA ALA A 328 22.34 0.09 -2.06
C ALA A 328 22.11 -1.44 -2.12
N ALA A 329 22.75 -2.24 -1.27
CA ALA A 329 22.51 -3.68 -1.22
C ALA A 329 21.11 -4.04 -0.68
N GLY A 330 20.55 -3.19 0.20
CA GLY A 330 19.17 -3.31 0.68
C GLY A 330 18.11 -2.83 -0.33
N MET A 331 18.55 -2.14 -1.40
CA MET A 331 17.71 -1.68 -2.51
C MET A 331 17.88 -2.54 -3.78
N ARG A 332 18.23 -3.81 -3.61
CA ARG A 332 18.44 -4.75 -4.72
C ARG A 332 17.56 -6.00 -4.65
N ALA A 333 17.01 -6.30 -3.48
CA ALA A 333 16.25 -7.52 -3.27
C ALA A 333 15.01 -7.26 -2.42
N LEU A 334 14.02 -8.12 -2.61
CA LEU A 334 12.80 -8.22 -1.84
C LEU A 334 12.87 -9.46 -0.94
N THR A 335 12.18 -9.39 0.19
CA THR A 335 11.95 -10.53 1.07
C THR A 335 10.50 -10.57 1.54
N SER A 336 10.13 -11.64 2.25
CA SER A 336 8.77 -11.83 2.75
C SER A 336 8.72 -12.22 4.22
N TYR A 337 7.68 -11.77 4.91
CA TYR A 337 7.32 -12.22 6.26
C TYR A 337 5.91 -12.79 6.22
N TRP A 338 5.58 -13.69 7.15
CA TRP A 338 4.24 -14.25 7.25
C TRP A 338 3.71 -14.27 8.68
N SER A 339 2.39 -14.36 8.84
CA SER A 339 1.74 -14.50 10.15
C SER A 339 0.36 -15.13 10.01
N CYS A 340 -0.12 -15.80 11.06
CA CYS A 340 -1.51 -16.28 11.14
C CYS A 340 -2.51 -15.20 11.54
N SER A 341 -2.02 -14.04 11.92
CA SER A 341 -2.82 -12.91 12.39
C SER A 341 -2.22 -11.60 11.87
N PRO A 342 -3.04 -10.58 11.53
CA PRO A 342 -2.49 -9.32 11.02
C PRO A 342 -1.59 -8.62 12.07
N HIS A 343 -1.84 -8.83 13.37
CA HIS A 343 -1.05 -8.24 14.46
C HIS A 343 0.17 -9.09 14.89
N GLY A 344 0.47 -10.17 14.16
CA GLY A 344 1.60 -11.05 14.46
C GLY A 344 1.27 -12.20 15.42
N PRO A 345 2.29 -12.94 15.89
CA PRO A 345 3.72 -12.70 15.61
C PRO A 345 4.05 -12.88 14.12
N TRP A 346 4.89 -12.00 13.57
CA TRP A 346 5.37 -12.08 12.20
C TRP A 346 6.68 -12.88 12.13
N HIS A 347 6.74 -13.84 11.21
CA HIS A 347 7.86 -14.76 11.02
C HIS A 347 8.59 -14.47 9.71
N GLY A 348 9.92 -14.53 9.73
CA GLY A 348 10.79 -14.25 8.58
C GLY A 348 12.08 -13.52 8.99
N PRO A 349 12.80 -12.90 8.04
CA PRO A 349 12.52 -12.85 6.60
C PRO A 349 12.64 -14.23 5.93
N ASN A 350 11.83 -14.47 4.91
CA ASN A 350 11.77 -15.71 4.15
C ASN A 350 12.05 -15.44 2.68
N GLY A 351 13.05 -16.13 2.15
CA GLY A 351 13.47 -16.02 0.77
C GLY A 351 14.07 -14.65 0.42
N ARG A 352 14.69 -14.62 -0.75
CA ARG A 352 15.24 -13.42 -1.35
C ARG A 352 14.91 -13.44 -2.83
N LEU A 353 14.24 -12.39 -3.30
CA LEU A 353 13.93 -12.18 -4.71
C LEU A 353 14.76 -11.00 -5.17
N THR A 354 15.57 -11.15 -6.22
CA THR A 354 16.27 -10.04 -6.86
C THR A 354 15.55 -9.72 -8.16
N PRO A 355 14.72 -8.66 -8.22
CA PRO A 355 13.98 -8.32 -9.42
C PRO A 355 14.94 -8.00 -10.59
N PRO A 356 14.58 -8.35 -11.83
CA PRO A 356 15.32 -7.93 -13.01
C PRO A 356 15.41 -6.40 -13.11
N ARG A 357 16.54 -5.88 -13.56
CA ARG A 357 16.76 -4.45 -13.79
C ARG A 357 16.97 -4.18 -15.28
N PRO A 358 16.64 -2.99 -15.80
CA PRO A 358 17.01 -2.59 -17.15
C PRO A 358 18.53 -2.73 -17.35
N PRO A 359 18.99 -3.06 -18.55
CA PRO A 359 20.39 -2.86 -18.90
C PRO A 359 20.74 -1.37 -18.77
N ALA A 360 21.79 -1.06 -18.02
CA ALA A 360 22.33 0.29 -17.87
C ALA A 360 23.86 0.23 -17.89
N ALA A 361 24.52 1.32 -18.28
CA ALA A 361 25.98 1.41 -18.30
C ALA A 361 26.60 1.26 -16.89
N ASP A 362 25.82 1.60 -15.87
CA ASP A 362 26.25 1.76 -14.49
C ASP A 362 25.26 1.08 -13.52
N PRO A 363 25.08 -0.25 -13.64
CA PRO A 363 24.04 -1.01 -12.96
C PRO A 363 24.20 -1.05 -11.44
N GLN A 364 25.33 -0.60 -10.89
CA GLN A 364 25.55 -0.47 -9.46
C GLN A 364 24.71 0.64 -8.82
N HIS A 365 24.31 1.67 -9.59
CA HIS A 365 23.51 2.81 -9.14
C HIS A 365 22.00 2.62 -9.35
N LEU A 366 21.61 1.53 -10.03
CA LEU A 366 20.20 1.16 -10.18
C LEU A 366 19.67 0.54 -8.89
N THR A 367 18.57 1.12 -8.41
CA THR A 367 17.81 0.63 -7.27
C THR A 367 16.48 0.06 -7.72
N VAL A 368 16.00 -0.91 -6.95
CA VAL A 368 14.61 -1.37 -7.00
C VAL A 368 13.95 -1.03 -5.67
N TYR A 369 12.68 -0.64 -5.69
CA TYR A 369 11.96 -0.20 -4.51
C TYR A 369 10.45 -0.41 -4.66
N ASN A 370 9.69 -0.08 -3.61
CA ASN A 370 8.22 -0.10 -3.59
C ASN A 370 7.57 -1.37 -4.15
N PRO A 371 7.83 -2.57 -3.58
CA PRO A 371 7.13 -3.77 -4.02
C PRO A 371 5.63 -3.65 -3.73
N GLN A 372 4.78 -3.69 -4.77
CA GLN A 372 3.33 -3.59 -4.62
C GLN A 372 2.57 -4.76 -5.22
N ALA A 373 1.70 -5.36 -4.40
CA ALA A 373 0.81 -6.42 -4.84
C ALA A 373 -0.41 -5.85 -5.54
N HIS A 374 -0.84 -6.51 -6.61
CA HIS A 374 -2.05 -6.20 -7.35
C HIS A 374 -3.00 -7.43 -7.38
N PRO A 375 -3.71 -7.71 -6.27
CA PRO A 375 -4.53 -8.91 -6.13
C PRO A 375 -5.59 -9.08 -7.21
N GLU A 376 -6.08 -7.99 -7.81
CA GLU A 376 -7.07 -7.99 -8.89
C GLU A 376 -6.56 -8.51 -10.24
N PHE A 377 -5.26 -8.81 -10.33
CA PHE A 377 -4.63 -9.46 -11.48
C PHE A 377 -4.03 -10.82 -11.11
N THR A 378 -4.31 -11.35 -9.92
CA THR A 378 -3.89 -12.70 -9.54
C THR A 378 -4.52 -13.72 -10.49
N ALA A 379 -3.69 -14.56 -11.09
CA ALA A 379 -4.12 -15.60 -12.04
C ALA A 379 -3.22 -16.83 -11.86
N ASP A 380 -3.78 -18.03 -12.00
CA ASP A 380 -3.05 -19.30 -11.95
C ASP A 380 -2.16 -19.47 -10.70
N GLY A 381 -2.69 -19.04 -9.55
CA GLY A 381 -2.01 -19.06 -8.25
C GLY A 381 -0.81 -18.11 -8.15
N ALA A 382 -0.63 -17.20 -9.10
CA ALA A 382 0.46 -16.22 -9.13
C ALA A 382 -0.08 -14.79 -8.95
N LEU A 383 0.41 -14.12 -7.91
CA LEU A 383 0.17 -12.72 -7.65
C LEU A 383 0.92 -11.85 -8.66
N LEU A 384 0.28 -10.79 -9.16
CA LEU A 384 1.00 -9.73 -9.87
C LEU A 384 1.65 -8.81 -8.83
N LEU A 385 2.98 -8.69 -8.88
CA LEU A 385 3.76 -7.81 -8.03
C LEU A 385 4.45 -6.77 -8.93
N SER A 386 4.27 -5.48 -8.68
CA SER A 386 5.10 -4.44 -9.27
C SER A 386 6.27 -4.06 -8.36
N TYR A 387 7.28 -3.45 -8.97
CA TYR A 387 8.36 -2.76 -8.28
C TYR A 387 8.79 -1.58 -9.14
N ASP A 388 9.23 -0.53 -8.47
CA ASP A 388 9.74 0.67 -9.12
C ASP A 388 11.25 0.53 -9.32
N ILE A 389 11.78 1.27 -10.31
CA ILE A 389 13.20 1.39 -10.60
C ILE A 389 13.57 2.85 -10.53
N ASN A 390 14.77 3.11 -9.99
CA ASN A 390 15.36 4.43 -10.00
C ASN A 390 16.87 4.31 -10.23
N TRP A 391 17.49 5.41 -10.62
CA TRP A 391 18.93 5.59 -10.68
C TRP A 391 19.31 6.68 -9.69
N LEU A 392 20.03 6.33 -8.63
CA LEU A 392 20.41 7.29 -7.59
C LEU A 392 21.78 7.93 -7.81
N GLY A 393 22.52 7.44 -8.80
CA GLY A 393 23.86 7.89 -9.12
C GLY A 393 24.90 7.68 -8.02
N PRO A 394 26.14 8.09 -8.27
CA PRO A 394 27.13 8.30 -7.23
C PRO A 394 26.69 9.42 -6.26
N PRO A 395 27.14 9.39 -4.99
CA PRO A 395 26.89 10.48 -4.06
C PRO A 395 27.29 11.84 -4.65
N GLY A 396 26.37 12.82 -4.56
CA GLY A 396 26.59 14.18 -5.06
C GLY A 396 26.30 14.39 -6.55
N VAL A 397 25.92 13.36 -7.29
CA VAL A 397 25.55 13.46 -8.72
C VAL A 397 24.03 13.50 -8.85
N PRO A 398 23.43 14.57 -9.42
CA PRO A 398 21.99 14.62 -9.64
C PRO A 398 21.49 13.52 -10.58
N ALA A 399 20.38 12.88 -10.21
CA ALA A 399 19.78 11.78 -10.96
C ALA A 399 19.08 12.22 -12.27
N ASP A 400 18.65 13.47 -12.33
CA ASP A 400 17.68 13.96 -13.32
C ASP A 400 18.12 13.73 -14.77
N SER A 401 19.38 14.02 -15.11
CA SER A 401 19.88 13.85 -16.48
C SER A 401 19.83 12.38 -16.91
N ARG A 402 20.17 11.46 -16.01
CA ARG A 402 20.17 10.03 -16.29
C ARG A 402 18.75 9.45 -16.35
N LEU A 403 17.90 9.83 -15.39
CA LEU A 403 16.49 9.41 -15.34
C LEU A 403 15.70 9.90 -16.54
N ASN A 404 15.95 11.13 -17.00
CA ASN A 404 15.28 11.68 -18.16
C ASN A 404 15.93 11.24 -19.48
N GLY A 405 17.20 10.86 -19.47
CA GLY A 405 17.93 10.28 -20.60
C GLY A 405 17.56 8.82 -20.92
N ASP A 406 16.93 8.10 -19.99
CA ASP A 406 16.39 6.76 -20.22
C ASP A 406 15.07 6.55 -19.45
N VAL A 407 13.97 6.58 -20.19
CA VAL A 407 12.60 6.50 -19.65
C VAL A 407 12.32 5.20 -18.91
N ASP A 408 13.08 4.13 -19.16
CA ASP A 408 12.91 2.84 -18.51
C ASP A 408 13.46 2.81 -17.07
N LEU A 409 14.19 3.86 -16.67
CA LEU A 409 14.73 4.04 -15.32
C LEU A 409 13.74 4.63 -14.31
N TYR A 410 12.51 4.95 -14.72
CA TYR A 410 11.46 5.46 -13.84
C TYR A 410 10.05 5.03 -14.31
N ARG A 411 9.90 3.73 -14.53
CA ARG A 411 8.64 3.05 -14.88
C ARG A 411 8.51 1.77 -14.07
N PRO A 412 7.29 1.39 -13.65
CA PRO A 412 7.09 0.14 -12.95
C PRO A 412 7.43 -1.05 -13.83
N ARG A 413 7.95 -2.09 -13.18
CA ARG A 413 8.09 -3.42 -13.76
C ARG A 413 7.28 -4.42 -12.96
N PHE A 414 6.93 -5.52 -13.61
CA PHE A 414 5.97 -6.47 -13.06
C PHE A 414 6.55 -7.88 -13.02
N LEU A 415 6.21 -8.61 -11.97
CA LEU A 415 6.52 -10.01 -11.75
C LEU A 415 5.23 -10.79 -11.50
N ARG A 416 5.20 -12.05 -11.93
CA ARG A 416 4.32 -13.08 -11.40
C ARG A 416 5.03 -13.74 -10.24
N VAL A 417 4.44 -13.72 -9.06
CA VAL A 417 5.02 -14.26 -7.82
C VAL A 417 4.12 -15.37 -7.30
N ARG A 418 4.68 -16.55 -7.08
CA ARG A 418 4.00 -17.67 -6.42
C ARG A 418 4.44 -17.77 -4.97
N LEU A 419 3.44 -17.87 -4.11
CA LEU A 419 3.62 -18.17 -2.70
C LEU A 419 3.43 -19.67 -2.47
N GLY A 420 4.21 -20.22 -1.55
CA GLY A 420 4.18 -21.63 -1.19
C GLY A 420 4.59 -21.83 0.26
N PRO A 421 4.52 -23.08 0.77
CA PRO A 421 4.89 -23.37 2.15
C PRO A 421 6.35 -22.95 2.42
N VAL A 422 6.60 -22.42 3.61
CA VAL A 422 7.96 -22.38 4.17
C VAL A 422 8.40 -23.84 4.28
N GLY A 423 9.55 -24.17 3.67
CA GLY A 423 10.07 -25.55 3.74
C GLY A 423 10.42 -25.93 5.19
N PRO A 424 10.61 -27.23 5.47
CA PRO A 424 11.16 -27.67 6.76
C PRO A 424 12.52 -27.05 7.06
#